data_AF-A0A937IQ42-F1
#
_entry.id   AF-A0A937IQ42-F1
#
_cell.length_a   1.000
_cell.length_b   1.000
_cell.length_c   1.000
_cell.angle_alpha   90.00
_cell.angle_beta   90.00
_cell.angle_gamma   90.00
#
_symmetry.space_group_name_H-M   'P 1'
#
loop_
_entity.id
_entity.type
_entity.pdbx_description
1 polymer ?
#
loop_
_entity_poly.entity_id
_entity_poly.type
_entity_poly.pdbx_seq_one_letter_code
_entity_poly.pdbx_strand_id
1 'polypeptide(L)'
;MRIIGMIIIIGMVIGAVVSIDHSKFLDLQSLLIVLGGAIGYALAKGKPKEFIINFGDGCVYMGWIGLMIGIIIIGNHYAGTEKIWPAFSIALLPLFYGYFIKLVVVGLKKIDDD
;
A
#
# COMPACT_ATOMS: atom_id res chain seq x y z
N MET A 1 14.79 -12.54 15.57
CA MET A 1 13.47 -13.13 15.23
C MET A 1 12.60 -12.23 14.36
N ARG A 2 12.41 -10.94 14.69
CA ARG A 2 11.57 -10.02 13.90
C ARG A 2 12.05 -9.74 12.47
N ILE A 3 13.34 -9.46 12.28
CA ILE A 3 13.93 -9.22 10.94
C ILE A 3 13.78 -10.46 10.05
N ILE A 4 13.96 -11.66 10.62
CA ILE A 4 13.77 -12.93 9.91
C ILE A 4 12.31 -13.05 9.44
N GLY A 5 11.34 -12.77 10.31
CA GLY A 5 9.92 -12.75 9.93
C GLY A 5 9.61 -11.74 8.82
N MET A 6 10.21 -10.54 8.87
CA MET A 6 10.08 -9.54 7.81
C MET A 6 10.65 -10.04 6.47
N ILE A 7 11.85 -10.62 6.47
CA ILE A 7 12.50 -11.18 5.27
C ILE A 7 11.63 -12.28 4.66
N ILE A 8 11.07 -13.16 5.50
CA ILE A 8 10.19 -14.24 5.05
C ILE A 8 8.94 -13.69 4.36
N ILE A 9 8.26 -12.71 4.97
CA ILE A 9 7.04 -12.11 4.41
C ILE A 9 7.35 -11.35 3.12
N ILE A 10 8.36 -10.48 3.13
CA ILE A 10 8.76 -9.70 1.95
C ILE A 10 9.21 -10.63 0.83
N GLY A 11 10.00 -11.65 1.13
CA GLY A 11 10.46 -12.65 0.17
C GLY A 11 9.30 -13.43 -0.46
N MET A 12 8.29 -13.81 0.32
CA MET A 12 7.09 -14.45 -0.21
C MET A 12 6.29 -13.53 -1.13
N VAL A 13 6.07 -12.27 -0.74
CA VAL A 13 5.31 -11.31 -1.57
C VAL A 13 6.06 -10.98 -2.86
N ILE A 14 7.36 -10.68 -2.77
CA ILE A 14 8.19 -10.40 -3.96
C ILE A 14 8.27 -11.65 -4.85
N GLY A 15 8.47 -12.83 -4.26
CA GLY A 15 8.48 -14.10 -5.00
C GLY A 15 7.19 -14.33 -5.79
N ALA A 16 6.03 -14.06 -5.18
CA ALA A 16 4.75 -14.15 -5.86
C ALA A 16 4.62 -13.13 -7.01
N VAL A 17 5.01 -11.87 -6.80
CA VAL A 17 4.94 -10.82 -7.83
C VAL A 17 5.88 -11.11 -9.01
N VAL A 18 7.11 -11.56 -8.73
CA VAL A 18 8.12 -11.87 -9.76
C VAL A 18 7.79 -13.15 -10.54
N SER A 19 7.07 -14.10 -9.93
CA SER A 19 6.60 -15.30 -10.62
C SER A 19 5.52 -15.03 -11.68
N ILE A 20 4.98 -13.81 -11.69
CA ILE A 20 3.96 -13.31 -12.62
C ILE A 20 4.55 -12.08 -13.35
N ASP A 21 3.77 -11.44 -14.22
CA ASP A 21 4.11 -10.14 -14.80
C ASP A 21 4.09 -9.03 -13.74
N HIS A 22 5.27 -8.72 -13.19
CA HIS A 22 5.46 -7.66 -12.19
C HIS A 22 5.03 -6.28 -12.67
N SER A 23 4.98 -6.02 -13.98
CA SER A 23 4.53 -4.73 -14.52
C SER A 23 3.06 -4.44 -14.17
N LYS A 24 2.25 -5.49 -13.93
CA LYS A 24 0.85 -5.38 -13.49
C LYS A 24 0.69 -4.86 -12.06
N PHE A 25 1.77 -4.88 -11.27
CA PHE A 25 1.82 -4.38 -9.90
C PHE A 25 2.45 -2.99 -9.80
N LEU A 26 2.69 -2.32 -10.93
CA LEU A 26 3.28 -0.99 -10.99
C LEU A 26 2.29 0.00 -11.59
N ASP A 27 1.58 0.69 -10.72
CA ASP A 27 0.66 1.77 -11.07
C ASP A 27 1.04 3.03 -10.28
N LEU A 28 1.47 4.06 -11.02
CA LEU A 28 2.02 5.29 -10.45
C LEU A 28 0.95 6.05 -9.65
N GLN A 29 -0.28 6.12 -10.16
CA GLN A 29 -1.39 6.82 -9.53
C GLN A 29 -1.72 6.22 -8.16
N SER A 30 -1.82 4.89 -8.11
CA SER A 30 -2.04 4.13 -6.87
C SER A 30 -0.90 4.35 -5.88
N LEU A 31 0.36 4.38 -6.34
CA LEU A 31 1.52 4.64 -5.50
C LEU A 31 1.48 6.06 -4.91
N LEU A 32 1.14 7.06 -5.73
CA LEU A 32 1.07 8.47 -5.32
C LEU A 32 -0.03 8.69 -4.27
N ILE A 33 -1.20 8.08 -4.43
CA ILE A 33 -2.29 8.15 -3.43
C ILE A 33 -1.81 7.62 -2.08
N VAL A 34 -1.15 6.46 -2.08
CA VAL A 34 -0.69 5.83 -0.85
C VAL A 34 0.44 6.62 -0.20
N LEU A 35 1.52 6.94 -0.94
CA LEU A 35 2.68 7.62 -0.38
C LEU A 35 2.37 9.07 0.02
N GLY A 36 1.74 9.83 -0.89
CA GLY A 36 1.40 11.23 -0.63
C GLY A 36 0.41 11.37 0.52
N GLY A 37 -0.65 10.57 0.51
CA GLY A 37 -1.65 10.58 1.58
C GLY A 37 -1.10 10.07 2.90
N ALA A 38 -0.19 9.08 2.91
CA ALA A 38 0.44 8.58 4.13
C ALA A 38 1.35 9.63 4.79
N ILE A 39 2.10 10.40 3.99
CA ILE A 39 2.86 11.56 4.50
C ILE A 39 1.90 12.57 5.12
N GLY A 40 0.82 12.93 4.41
CA GLY A 40 -0.22 13.83 4.93
C GLY A 40 -0.82 13.33 6.24
N TYR A 41 -1.15 12.04 6.33
CA TYR A 41 -1.66 11.38 7.53
C TYR A 41 -0.67 11.47 8.70
N ALA A 42 0.61 11.17 8.46
CA ALA A 42 1.64 11.22 9.49
C ALA A 42 1.88 12.65 10.00
N LEU A 43 1.87 13.63 9.10
CA LEU A 43 1.98 15.06 9.45
C LEU A 43 0.74 15.54 10.23
N ALA A 44 -0.47 15.12 9.81
CA ALA A 44 -1.72 15.47 10.50
C ALA A 44 -1.78 14.91 11.93
N LYS A 45 -1.10 13.79 12.21
CA LYS A 45 -0.95 13.27 13.58
C LYS A 45 -0.09 14.16 14.47
N GLY A 46 0.79 14.98 13.92
CA GLY A 46 1.57 15.98 14.67
C GLY A 46 2.56 15.39 15.68
N LYS A 47 2.99 14.13 15.51
CA LYS A 47 3.88 13.43 16.44
C LYS A 47 5.18 13.01 15.75
N PRO A 48 6.24 13.85 15.75
CA PRO A 48 7.48 13.58 15.02
C PRO A 48 8.18 12.28 15.44
N LYS A 49 8.19 11.96 16.74
CA LYS A 49 8.79 10.72 17.26
C LYS A 49 8.08 9.45 16.77
N GLU A 50 6.80 9.55 16.44
CA GLU A 50 5.99 8.44 15.93
C GLU A 50 5.82 8.51 14.40
N PHE A 51 6.54 9.42 13.71
CA PHE A 51 6.30 9.73 12.29
C PHE A 51 6.34 8.47 11.42
N ILE A 52 7.35 7.63 11.56
CA ILE A 52 7.51 6.40 10.75
C ILE A 52 6.36 5.41 11.00
N ILE A 53 5.91 5.28 12.25
CA ILE A 53 4.79 4.40 12.62
C ILE A 53 3.49 4.93 12.01
N ASN A 54 3.23 6.23 12.20
CA ASN A 54 2.07 6.94 11.67
C ASN A 54 2.05 6.95 10.15
N PHE A 55 3.21 7.06 9.49
CA PHE A 55 3.34 6.93 8.05
C PHE A 55 2.89 5.54 7.60
N GLY A 56 3.34 4.47 8.25
CA GLY A 56 2.85 3.13 7.95
C GLY A 56 1.33 2.99 8.14
N ASP A 57 0.78 3.51 9.24
CA ASP A 57 -0.68 3.51 9.45
C ASP A 57 -1.42 4.30 8.36
N GLY A 58 -0.85 5.43 7.95
CA GLY A 58 -1.31 6.25 6.84
C GLY A 58 -1.30 5.49 5.51
N CYS A 59 -0.29 4.66 5.23
CA CYS A 59 -0.24 3.84 4.02
C CYS A 59 -1.45 2.89 3.95
N VAL A 60 -1.81 2.23 5.05
CA VAL A 60 -3.00 1.36 5.10
C VAL A 60 -4.28 2.17 4.93
N TYR A 61 -4.39 3.28 5.66
CA TYR A 61 -5.56 4.16 5.59
C TYR A 61 -5.81 4.64 4.16
N MET A 62 -4.75 5.14 3.50
CA MET A 62 -4.83 5.61 2.12
C MET A 62 -4.99 4.48 1.10
N GLY A 63 -4.54 3.27 1.40
CA GLY A 63 -4.82 2.09 0.58
C GLY A 63 -6.33 1.81 0.50
N TRP A 64 -7.04 1.88 1.63
CA TRP A 64 -8.51 1.74 1.65
C TRP A 64 -9.21 2.88 0.91
N ILE A 65 -8.78 4.12 1.10
CA ILE A 65 -9.30 5.27 0.34
C ILE A 65 -9.07 5.09 -1.17
N GLY A 66 -7.88 4.63 -1.57
CA GLY A 66 -7.56 4.34 -2.96
C GLY A 66 -8.46 3.25 -3.58
N LEU A 67 -8.73 2.16 -2.85
CA LEU A 67 -9.68 1.14 -3.28
C LEU A 67 -11.08 1.74 -3.49
N MET A 68 -11.57 2.53 -2.54
CA MET A 68 -12.90 3.16 -2.64
C MET A 68 -12.98 4.06 -3.88
N ILE A 69 -11.96 4.88 -4.13
CA ILE A 69 -11.87 5.71 -5.34
C ILE A 69 -11.90 4.84 -6.60
N GLY A 70 -11.11 3.76 -6.63
CA GLY A 70 -11.08 2.83 -7.76
C GLY A 70 -12.44 2.19 -8.05
N ILE A 71 -13.13 1.67 -7.02
CA ILE A 71 -14.46 1.07 -7.17
C ILE A 71 -15.49 2.10 -7.65
N ILE A 72 -15.46 3.33 -7.11
CA ILE A 72 -16.33 4.42 -7.56
C ILE A 72 -16.09 4.71 -9.05
N ILE A 73 -14.84 4.79 -9.50
CA ILE A 73 -14.52 5.04 -10.92
C ILE A 73 -15.01 3.88 -11.79
N ILE A 74 -14.79 2.63 -11.38
CA ILE A 74 -15.26 1.43 -12.10
C ILE A 74 -16.77 1.47 -12.28
N GLY A 75 -17.52 1.71 -11.21
CA GLY A 75 -18.99 1.77 -11.26
C GLY A 75 -19.52 2.87 -12.17
N ASN A 76 -18.85 4.02 -12.23
CA ASN A 76 -19.30 5.16 -13.03
C ASN A 76 -18.88 5.09 -14.51
N HIS A 77 -17.72 4.53 -14.81
CA HIS A 77 -17.12 4.63 -16.16
C HIS A 77 -16.92 3.30 -16.87
N TYR A 78 -16.84 2.19 -16.13
CA TYR A 78 -16.50 0.87 -16.68
C TYR A 78 -17.60 -0.16 -16.46
N ALA A 79 -18.71 0.19 -15.82
CA ALA A 79 -19.84 -0.71 -15.62
C ALA A 79 -20.35 -1.26 -16.97
N GLY A 80 -20.50 -2.58 -17.05
CA GLY A 80 -20.92 -3.30 -18.25
C GLY A 80 -19.84 -3.51 -19.33
N THR A 81 -18.59 -3.12 -19.10
CA THR A 81 -17.49 -3.27 -20.09
C THR A 81 -16.63 -4.51 -19.80
N GLU A 82 -15.91 -5.02 -20.81
CA GLU A 82 -14.89 -6.06 -20.61
C GLU A 82 -13.68 -5.59 -19.77
N LYS A 83 -13.58 -4.28 -19.50
CA LYS A 83 -12.49 -3.65 -18.74
C LYS A 83 -12.72 -3.64 -17.23
N ILE A 84 -13.86 -4.13 -16.73
CA ILE A 84 -14.16 -4.18 -15.29
C ILE A 84 -13.05 -4.92 -14.52
N TRP A 85 -12.69 -6.13 -14.97
CA TRP A 85 -11.73 -6.95 -14.24
C TRP A 85 -10.32 -6.36 -14.24
N PRO A 86 -9.76 -5.89 -15.38
CA PRO A 86 -8.52 -5.12 -15.38
C PRO A 86 -8.56 -3.89 -14.46
N ALA A 87 -9.63 -3.11 -14.50
CA ALA A 87 -9.75 -1.91 -13.66
C ALA A 87 -9.87 -2.28 -12.17
N PHE A 88 -10.57 -3.36 -11.84
CA PHE A 88 -10.68 -3.87 -10.47
C PHE A 88 -9.34 -4.36 -9.92
N SER A 89 -8.52 -5.02 -10.75
CA SER A 89 -7.15 -5.39 -10.38
C SER A 89 -6.31 -4.15 -10.03
N ILE A 90 -6.42 -3.07 -10.82
CA ILE A 90 -5.72 -1.81 -10.54
C ILE A 90 -6.25 -1.17 -9.24
N ALA A 91 -7.57 -1.19 -9.00
CA ALA A 91 -8.18 -0.65 -7.79
C ALA A 91 -7.72 -1.33 -6.50
N LEU A 92 -7.18 -2.56 -6.57
CA LEU A 92 -6.60 -3.27 -5.42
C LEU A 92 -5.14 -2.89 -5.13
N LEU A 93 -4.43 -2.29 -6.09
CA LEU A 93 -3.02 -1.91 -5.92
C LEU A 93 -2.77 -0.95 -4.76
N PRO A 94 -3.60 0.08 -4.49
CA PRO A 94 -3.43 0.92 -3.31
C PRO A 94 -3.46 0.14 -1.99
N LEU A 95 -4.34 -0.86 -1.86
CA LEU A 95 -4.38 -1.72 -0.67
C LEU A 95 -3.13 -2.58 -0.57
N PHE A 96 -2.72 -3.18 -1.68
CA PHE A 96 -1.50 -3.97 -1.75
C PHE A 96 -0.28 -3.15 -1.30
N TYR A 97 -0.09 -1.96 -1.86
CA TYR A 97 1.01 -1.06 -1.48
C TYR A 97 0.90 -0.64 -0.01
N GLY A 98 -0.31 -0.28 0.45
CA GLY A 98 -0.56 0.19 1.81
C GLY A 98 -0.10 -0.82 2.87
N TYR A 99 -0.55 -2.07 2.73
CA TYR A 99 -0.15 -3.14 3.64
C TYR A 99 1.30 -3.57 3.46
N PHE A 100 1.82 -3.61 2.23
CA PHE A 100 3.21 -3.97 1.99
C PHE A 100 4.18 -2.98 2.65
N ILE A 101 3.93 -1.67 2.48
CA ILE A 101 4.73 -0.62 3.13
C ILE A 101 4.57 -0.68 4.66
N LYS A 102 3.35 -0.91 5.17
CA LYS A 102 3.14 -1.08 6.62
C LYS A 102 3.97 -2.22 7.19
N LEU A 103 4.09 -3.35 6.48
CA LEU A 103 4.90 -4.48 6.91
C LEU A 103 6.39 -4.10 7.02
N VAL A 104 6.90 -3.32 6.06
CA VAL A 104 8.28 -2.78 6.13
C VAL A 104 8.44 -1.86 7.35
N VAL A 105 7.51 -0.93 7.57
CA VAL A 105 7.51 -0.03 8.74
C VAL A 105 7.47 -0.81 10.06
N VAL A 106 6.61 -1.83 10.15
CA VAL A 106 6.52 -2.73 11.31
C VAL A 106 7.79 -3.58 11.44
N GLY A 107 8.55 -3.82 10.38
CA GLY A 107 9.88 -4.39 10.46
C GLY A 107 10.90 -3.45 11.09
N LEU A 108 10.83 -2.16 10.78
CA LEU A 108 11.80 -1.12 11.17
C LEU A 108 11.64 -0.57 12.59
N LYS A 109 10.42 -0.57 13.18
CA LYS A 109 10.09 -0.12 14.56
C LYS A 109 10.88 -0.80 15.74
N LYS A 110 12.21 -0.90 15.73
CA LYS A 110 13.01 -1.27 16.93
C LYS A 110 14.44 -0.74 16.79
N ILE A 111 14.56 0.58 16.61
CA ILE A 111 15.86 1.26 16.58
C ILE A 111 15.94 2.35 17.66
N ASP A 112 14.82 2.77 18.27
CA ASP A 112 14.79 3.95 19.17
C ASP A 112 14.49 3.65 20.65
N ASP A 113 14.72 2.42 21.13
CA ASP A 113 14.57 2.06 22.56
C ASP A 113 15.93 1.88 23.28
N ASP A 114 17.00 2.52 22.80
CA ASP A 114 18.27 2.67 23.53
C ASP A 114 18.42 4.11 24.07
#